data_AF-A0A498H1L3-F1
#
_entry.id   AF-A0A498H1L3-F1
#
_cell.length_a   1.000
_cell.length_b   1.000
_cell.length_c   1.000
_cell.angle_alpha   90.00
_cell.angle_beta   90.00
_cell.angle_gamma   90.00
#
_symmetry.space_group_name_H-M   'P 1'
#
loop_
_entity.id
_entity.type
_entity.pdbx_description
1 polymer ?
#
loop_
_entity_poly.entity_id
_entity_poly.type
_entity_poly.pdbx_seq_one_letter_code
_entity_poly.pdbx_strand_id
1 'polypeptide(L)'
;MVLAALVVALALLVDRAVGDPRSPLHPVALLGRFIGWWGVPSRYPASLQRAAGVVFTLATALLFAAPFLIVEAAAPWFLYLIAAPLLLKACFAWRALEEHTRAVVEAAAGDLDEGREAVGMMVSRETASLDREHVLSAAYESMTENLTDSIVSPLFYFGLFGLSGAAFYRAVNTMDAMLGYRDERERLGWFPARLDDVVNFIPARIAGAALLLYFAYRGRFRASYTILRRDARKRPGFNGGIPMAAIAGGVGIRLEKQGIYAIGDPEKSLETAGDEIVSAVRAATLIVALVLIAALFLLGTASNT
;
A
#
# COMPACT_ATOMS: atom_id res chain seq x y z
N MET A 1 14.81 -2.97 20.54
CA MET A 1 14.07 -1.95 19.75
C MET A 1 14.98 -0.96 19.00
N VAL A 2 16.15 -0.56 19.55
CA VAL A 2 17.13 0.26 18.78
C VAL A 2 17.54 -0.40 17.46
N LEU A 3 17.77 -1.72 17.46
CA LEU A 3 18.06 -2.48 16.24
C LEU A 3 16.92 -2.41 15.20
N ALA A 4 15.67 -2.40 15.66
CA ALA A 4 14.50 -2.30 14.78
C ALA A 4 14.42 -0.94 14.08
N ALA A 5 14.82 0.15 14.77
CA ALA A 5 14.93 1.47 14.15
C ALA A 5 15.95 1.47 12.99
N LEU A 6 17.10 0.82 13.19
CA LEU A 6 18.10 0.65 12.14
C LEU A 6 17.59 -0.24 10.99
N VAL A 7 16.83 -1.30 11.30
CA VAL A 7 16.21 -2.16 10.28
C VAL A 7 15.27 -1.37 9.37
N VAL A 8 14.44 -0.47 9.90
CA VAL A 8 13.56 0.40 9.07
C VAL A 8 14.40 1.27 8.13
N ALA A 9 15.44 1.93 8.65
CA ALA A 9 16.30 2.78 7.83
C ALA A 9 17.00 1.99 6.72
N LEU A 10 17.58 0.83 7.05
CA LEU A 10 18.24 -0.03 6.09
C LEU A 10 17.26 -0.60 5.06
N ALA A 11 16.05 -1.00 5.46
CA ALA A 11 15.06 -1.53 4.53
C ALA A 11 14.64 -0.49 3.49
N LEU A 12 14.44 0.77 3.90
CA LEU A 12 14.13 1.87 2.99
C LEU A 12 15.28 2.18 2.03
N LEU A 13 16.53 2.11 2.50
CA LEU A 13 17.72 2.26 1.65
C LEU A 13 17.83 1.12 0.64
N VAL A 14 17.60 -0.13 1.07
CA VAL A 14 17.58 -1.30 0.19
C VAL A 14 16.49 -1.14 -0.87
N ASP A 15 15.29 -0.72 -0.49
CA ASP A 15 14.19 -0.50 -1.43
C ASP A 15 14.57 0.56 -2.49
N ARG A 16 15.15 1.69 -2.07
CA ARG A 16 15.62 2.71 -3.01
C ARG A 16 16.75 2.23 -3.92
N ALA A 17 17.69 1.44 -3.41
CA ALA A 17 18.83 0.94 -4.18
C ALA A 17 18.45 -0.17 -5.17
N VAL A 18 17.65 -1.14 -4.73
CA VAL A 18 17.42 -2.41 -5.45
C VAL A 18 16.04 -2.46 -6.11
N GLY A 19 15.02 -1.80 -5.56
CA GLY A 19 13.64 -1.94 -6.01
C GLY A 19 13.08 -3.35 -5.79
N ASP A 20 12.00 -3.70 -6.49
CA ASP A 20 11.37 -5.02 -6.39
C ASP A 20 11.98 -6.08 -7.33
N PRO A 21 12.37 -7.26 -6.81
CA PRO A 21 12.88 -8.33 -7.65
C PRO A 21 11.79 -8.83 -8.61
N ARG A 22 12.08 -8.83 -9.91
CA ARG A 22 11.24 -9.47 -10.94
C ARG A 22 11.46 -10.98 -10.99
N SER A 23 11.40 -11.63 -9.83
CA SER A 23 11.67 -13.07 -9.69
C SER A 23 10.41 -13.80 -9.25
N PRO A 24 10.10 -14.96 -9.85
CA PRO A 24 9.02 -15.82 -9.35
C PRO A 24 9.31 -16.33 -7.94
N LEU A 25 10.56 -16.30 -7.47
CA LEU A 25 10.95 -16.73 -6.13
C LEU A 25 10.78 -15.62 -5.07
N HIS A 26 10.30 -14.43 -5.45
CA HIS A 26 10.00 -13.38 -4.48
C HIS A 26 8.94 -13.86 -3.46
N PRO A 27 9.07 -13.57 -2.16
CA PRO A 27 8.14 -14.06 -1.13
C PRO A 27 6.67 -13.75 -1.44
N VAL A 28 6.38 -12.53 -1.91
CA VAL A 28 5.02 -12.12 -2.27
C VAL A 28 4.52 -12.85 -3.53
N ALA A 29 5.40 -13.18 -4.48
CA ALA A 29 5.01 -13.93 -5.67
C ALA A 29 4.69 -15.41 -5.32
N LEU A 30 5.46 -16.00 -4.41
CA LEU A 30 5.18 -17.33 -3.85
C LEU A 30 3.83 -17.35 -3.11
N LEU A 31 3.60 -16.34 -2.27
CA LEU A 31 2.34 -16.13 -1.57
C LEU A 31 1.17 -16.01 -2.55
N GLY A 32 1.30 -15.18 -3.58
CA GLY A 32 0.28 -15.02 -4.63
C GLY A 32 -0.05 -16.33 -5.35
N ARG A 33 0.96 -17.17 -5.66
CA ARG A 33 0.71 -18.51 -6.23
C ARG A 33 -0.02 -19.43 -5.27
N PHE A 34 0.32 -19.40 -3.99
CA PHE A 34 -0.38 -20.20 -2.99
C PHE A 34 -1.84 -19.76 -2.83
N ILE A 35 -2.09 -18.44 -2.80
CA ILE A 35 -3.45 -17.87 -2.79
C ILE A 35 -4.20 -18.25 -4.07
N GLY A 36 -3.59 -18.12 -5.25
CA GLY A 36 -4.20 -18.53 -6.52
C GLY A 36 -4.53 -20.02 -6.59
N TRP A 37 -3.82 -20.86 -5.83
CA TRP A 37 -4.15 -22.27 -5.71
C TRP A 37 -5.42 -22.49 -4.89
N TRP A 38 -5.51 -21.99 -3.65
CA TRP A 38 -6.71 -22.27 -2.82
C TRP A 38 -7.88 -21.32 -3.09
N GLY A 39 -7.61 -20.13 -3.61
CA GLY A 39 -8.54 -19.00 -3.78
C GLY A 39 -9.51 -19.12 -4.95
N VAL A 40 -9.78 -20.34 -5.42
CA VAL A 40 -10.67 -20.60 -6.57
C VAL A 40 -12.07 -20.96 -6.05
N PRO A 41 -13.09 -20.08 -6.18
CA PRO A 41 -14.39 -20.28 -5.55
C PRO A 41 -15.12 -21.56 -5.98
N SER A 42 -14.93 -22.01 -7.22
CA SER A 42 -15.54 -23.22 -7.78
C SER A 42 -15.04 -24.52 -7.13
N ARG A 43 -13.97 -24.49 -6.33
CA ARG A 43 -13.48 -25.66 -5.57
C ARG A 43 -14.31 -25.96 -4.32
N TYR A 44 -15.15 -25.01 -3.90
CA TYR A 44 -15.91 -25.14 -2.67
C TYR A 44 -17.41 -25.04 -2.94
N PRO A 45 -18.24 -25.84 -2.24
CA PRO A 45 -19.67 -25.61 -2.19
C PRO A 45 -19.97 -24.18 -1.72
N ALA A 46 -20.98 -23.55 -2.34
CA ALA A 46 -21.46 -22.21 -2.02
C ALA A 46 -21.63 -21.94 -0.51
N SER A 47 -22.11 -22.93 0.25
CA SER A 47 -22.33 -22.84 1.70
C SER A 47 -21.03 -22.79 2.51
N LEU A 48 -19.95 -23.37 1.98
CA LEU A 48 -18.65 -23.47 2.66
C LEU A 48 -17.66 -22.38 2.25
N GLN A 49 -17.93 -21.64 1.16
CA GLN A 49 -17.01 -20.60 0.65
C GLN A 49 -16.61 -19.58 1.71
N ARG A 50 -17.56 -19.08 2.54
CA ARG A 50 -17.23 -18.13 3.62
C ARG A 50 -16.34 -18.75 4.69
N ALA A 51 -16.63 -19.98 5.10
CA ALA A 51 -15.83 -20.69 6.12
C ALA A 51 -14.42 -20.99 5.59
N ALA A 52 -14.31 -21.43 4.33
CA ALA A 52 -13.04 -21.63 3.65
C ALA A 52 -12.25 -20.31 3.59
N GLY A 53 -12.88 -19.20 3.21
CA GLY A 53 -12.27 -17.88 3.18
C GLY A 53 -11.67 -17.48 4.53
N VAL A 54 -12.42 -17.65 5.64
CA VAL A 54 -11.91 -17.38 6.99
C VAL A 54 -10.70 -18.24 7.33
N VAL A 55 -10.84 -19.57 7.19
CA VAL A 55 -9.80 -20.53 7.59
C VAL A 55 -8.53 -20.35 6.76
N PHE A 56 -8.65 -20.29 5.43
CA PHE A 56 -7.50 -20.16 4.55
C PHE A 56 -6.84 -18.78 4.65
N THR A 57 -7.58 -17.71 4.91
CA THR A 57 -6.98 -16.40 5.16
C THR A 57 -6.11 -16.41 6.41
N LEU A 58 -6.63 -16.89 7.55
CA LEU A 58 -5.85 -16.95 8.78
C LEU A 58 -4.66 -17.90 8.65
N ALA A 59 -4.87 -19.09 8.09
CA ALA A 59 -3.80 -20.08 7.88
C ALA A 59 -2.71 -19.55 6.95
N THR A 60 -3.08 -18.90 5.84
CA THR A 60 -2.12 -18.33 4.88
C THR A 60 -1.33 -17.19 5.50
N ALA A 61 -1.97 -16.28 6.23
CA ALA A 61 -1.28 -15.15 6.87
C ALA A 61 -0.30 -15.62 7.96
N LEU A 62 -0.71 -16.59 8.78
CA LEU A 62 0.17 -17.17 9.81
C LEU A 62 1.33 -17.96 9.18
N LEU A 63 1.06 -18.78 8.16
CA LEU A 63 2.09 -19.56 7.47
C LEU A 63 3.12 -18.64 6.79
N PHE A 64 2.66 -17.55 6.17
CA PHE A 64 3.54 -16.57 5.54
C PHE A 64 4.38 -15.79 6.55
N ALA A 65 3.81 -15.46 7.72
CA ALA A 65 4.52 -14.75 8.78
C ALA A 65 5.51 -15.65 9.57
N ALA A 66 5.33 -16.97 9.57
CA ALA A 66 6.13 -17.88 10.39
C ALA A 66 7.65 -17.82 10.12
N PRO A 67 8.16 -17.82 8.86
CA PRO A 67 9.58 -17.66 8.59
C PRO A 67 10.16 -16.34 9.10
N PHE A 68 9.37 -15.27 9.06
CA PHE A 68 9.76 -13.95 9.54
C PHE A 68 9.89 -13.95 11.06
N LEU A 69 8.94 -14.60 11.76
CA LEU A 69 8.99 -14.79 13.20
C LEU A 69 10.20 -15.64 13.63
N ILE A 70 10.53 -16.69 12.87
CA ILE A 70 11.71 -17.52 13.16
C ILE A 70 12.99 -16.68 13.07
N VAL A 71 13.15 -15.86 12.02
CA VAL A 71 14.30 -14.95 11.90
C VAL A 71 14.31 -13.93 13.03
N GLU A 72 13.15 -13.37 13.37
CA GLU A 72 13.01 -12.39 14.45
C GLU A 72 13.37 -12.96 15.83
N ALA A 73 12.98 -14.20 16.12
CA ALA A 73 13.16 -14.82 17.43
C ALA A 73 14.52 -15.54 17.60
N ALA A 74 15.06 -16.11 16.53
CA ALA A 74 16.20 -17.04 16.61
C ALA A 74 17.48 -16.54 15.94
N ALA A 75 17.42 -15.53 15.07
CA ALA A 75 18.63 -15.07 14.41
C ALA A 75 19.53 -14.30 15.39
N PRO A 76 20.85 -14.60 15.47
CA PRO A 76 21.77 -13.77 16.22
C PRO A 76 21.81 -12.37 15.61
N TRP A 77 22.10 -11.36 16.45
CA TRP A 77 21.94 -9.94 16.10
C TRP A 77 22.61 -9.55 14.78
N PHE A 78 23.77 -10.12 14.43
CA PHE A 78 24.50 -9.82 13.21
C PHE A 78 23.83 -10.40 11.95
N LEU A 79 23.25 -11.60 12.03
CA LEU A 79 22.45 -12.16 10.93
C LEU A 79 21.12 -11.42 10.81
N TYR A 80 20.50 -11.10 11.93
CA TYR A 80 19.27 -10.31 11.95
C TYR A 80 19.46 -8.95 11.27
N LEU A 81 20.58 -8.26 11.52
CA LEU A 81 20.91 -6.99 10.87
C LEU A 81 20.99 -7.05 9.34
N ILE A 82 21.31 -8.22 8.77
CA ILE A 82 21.39 -8.43 7.33
C ILE A 82 20.03 -8.90 6.79
N ALA A 83 19.42 -9.88 7.45
CA ALA A 83 18.19 -10.51 6.98
C ALA A 83 16.95 -9.62 7.17
N ALA A 84 16.83 -8.94 8.31
CA ALA A 84 15.63 -8.18 8.67
C ALA A 84 15.34 -7.02 7.69
N PRO A 85 16.32 -6.22 7.22
CA PRO A 85 16.05 -5.21 6.21
C PRO A 85 15.52 -5.79 4.90
N LEU A 86 16.06 -6.92 4.44
CA LEU A 86 15.63 -7.60 3.21
C LEU A 86 14.21 -8.16 3.35
N LEU A 87 13.92 -8.78 4.49
CA LEU A 87 12.60 -9.32 4.81
C LEU A 87 11.54 -8.22 4.95
N LEU A 88 11.85 -7.16 5.71
CA LEU A 88 10.95 -6.02 5.86
C LEU A 88 10.71 -5.35 4.50
N LYS A 89 11.77 -5.17 3.70
CA LYS A 89 11.65 -4.64 2.34
C LYS A 89 10.72 -5.48 1.47
N ALA A 90 10.71 -6.80 1.61
CA ALA A 90 9.77 -7.65 0.85
C ALA A 90 8.30 -7.42 1.20
N CYS A 91 8.00 -6.69 2.28
CA CYS A 91 6.65 -6.40 2.74
C CYS A 91 6.11 -5.03 2.30
N PHE A 92 6.94 -4.16 1.72
CA PHE A 92 6.53 -2.82 1.25
C PHE A 92 7.12 -2.54 -0.15
N ALA A 93 6.56 -1.56 -0.88
CA ALA A 93 6.89 -1.35 -2.30
C ALA A 93 6.99 0.15 -2.67
N TRP A 94 7.86 0.91 -2.00
CA TRP A 94 7.92 2.36 -2.19
C TRP A 94 8.49 2.75 -3.56
N ARG A 95 9.67 2.25 -3.92
CA ARG A 95 10.28 2.53 -5.23
C ARG A 95 9.43 2.00 -6.38
N ALA A 96 8.92 0.78 -6.27
CA ALA A 96 8.10 0.17 -7.32
C ALA A 96 6.83 0.99 -7.60
N LEU A 97 6.21 1.55 -6.56
CA LEU A 97 5.03 2.41 -6.73
C LEU A 97 5.31 3.64 -7.58
N GLU A 98 6.47 4.29 -7.36
CA GLU A 98 6.92 5.43 -8.16
C GLU A 98 7.30 5.02 -9.59
N GLU A 99 7.95 3.87 -9.76
CA GLU A 99 8.35 3.34 -11.08
C GLU A 99 7.13 2.98 -11.94
N HIS A 100 6.15 2.27 -11.38
CA HIS A 100 4.93 1.92 -12.10
C HIS A 100 4.11 3.14 -12.49
N THR A 101 3.95 4.11 -11.58
CA THR A 101 3.24 5.36 -11.88
C THR A 101 3.97 6.15 -12.97
N ARG A 102 5.30 6.27 -12.88
CA ARG A 102 6.12 6.95 -13.89
C ARG A 102 6.01 6.29 -15.25
N ALA A 103 6.07 4.96 -15.32
CA ALA A 103 5.95 4.22 -16.57
C ALA A 103 4.64 4.53 -17.29
N VAL A 104 3.53 4.65 -16.55
CA VAL A 104 2.24 5.06 -17.15
C VAL A 104 2.28 6.49 -17.67
N VAL A 105 2.82 7.43 -16.88
CA VAL A 105 2.88 8.85 -17.26
C VAL A 105 3.75 9.04 -18.51
N GLU A 106 4.93 8.41 -18.55
CA GLU A 106 5.85 8.48 -19.69
C GLU A 106 5.27 7.81 -20.94
N ALA A 107 4.66 6.62 -20.80
CA ALA A 107 4.00 5.94 -21.91
C ALA A 107 2.85 6.80 -22.47
N ALA A 108 1.95 7.27 -21.60
CA ALA A 108 0.83 8.09 -22.01
C ALA A 108 1.28 9.41 -22.67
N ALA A 109 2.38 10.02 -22.24
CA ALA A 109 2.96 11.21 -22.86
C ALA A 109 3.34 10.99 -24.34
N GLY A 110 3.85 9.81 -24.68
CA GLY A 110 4.14 9.40 -26.05
C GLY A 110 2.91 8.88 -26.80
N ASP A 111 2.44 7.70 -26.42
CA ASP A 111 1.30 7.00 -27.02
C ASP A 111 0.25 6.67 -25.94
N LEU A 112 -0.99 7.12 -26.17
CA LEU A 112 -2.07 6.87 -25.22
C LEU A 112 -2.40 5.37 -25.10
N ASP A 113 -2.27 4.60 -26.17
CA ASP A 113 -2.53 3.15 -26.13
C ASP A 113 -1.49 2.43 -25.29
N GLU A 114 -0.20 2.79 -25.39
CA GLU A 114 0.84 2.29 -24.49
C GLU A 114 0.56 2.69 -23.02
N GLY A 115 0.06 3.91 -22.79
CA GLY A 115 -0.39 4.36 -21.47
C GLY A 115 -1.55 3.52 -20.90
N ARG A 116 -2.52 3.14 -21.75
CA ARG A 116 -3.66 2.28 -21.38
C ARG A 116 -3.22 0.87 -21.03
N GLU A 117 -2.26 0.31 -21.77
CA GLU A 117 -1.67 -0.98 -21.47
C GLU A 117 -0.89 -0.95 -20.15
N ALA A 118 -0.02 0.05 -19.98
CA ALA A 118 0.79 0.22 -18.77
C ALA A 118 -0.09 0.37 -17.52
N VAL A 119 -1.15 1.18 -17.58
CA VAL A 119 -2.04 1.37 -16.43
C VAL A 119 -2.91 0.16 -16.15
N GLY A 120 -3.21 -0.66 -17.16
CA GLY A 120 -3.90 -1.95 -17.01
C GLY A 120 -3.12 -2.95 -16.15
N MET A 121 -1.80 -2.76 -16.00
CA MET A 121 -0.99 -3.56 -15.07
C MET A 121 -1.11 -3.09 -13.60
N MET A 122 -1.68 -1.91 -13.36
CA MET A 122 -1.85 -1.30 -12.02
C MET A 122 -3.28 -1.37 -11.49
N VAL A 123 -4.27 -1.47 -12.37
CA VAL A 123 -5.69 -1.41 -12.00
C VAL A 123 -6.46 -2.60 -12.56
N SER A 124 -7.52 -3.00 -11.86
CA SER A 124 -8.39 -4.12 -12.26
C SER A 124 -9.58 -3.70 -13.13
N ARG A 125 -9.66 -2.42 -13.54
CA ARG A 125 -10.72 -1.88 -14.41
C ARG A 125 -10.32 -1.96 -15.88
N GLU A 126 -11.29 -2.01 -16.79
CA GLU A 126 -11.03 -1.88 -18.22
C GLU A 126 -10.39 -0.52 -18.53
N THR A 127 -9.31 -0.53 -19.31
CA THR A 127 -8.50 0.66 -19.60
C THR A 127 -8.59 1.12 -21.06
N ALA A 128 -9.10 0.28 -21.96
CA ALA A 128 -9.09 0.53 -23.40
C ALA A 128 -9.84 1.81 -23.81
N SER A 129 -10.90 2.18 -23.08
CA SER A 129 -11.71 3.36 -23.38
C SER A 129 -11.30 4.61 -22.61
N LEU A 130 -10.25 4.56 -21.76
CA LEU A 130 -9.85 5.70 -20.94
C LEU A 130 -9.19 6.78 -21.80
N ASP A 131 -9.58 8.04 -21.62
CA ASP A 131 -8.80 9.15 -22.16
C ASP A 131 -7.52 9.39 -21.33
N ARG A 132 -6.68 10.32 -21.79
CA ARG A 132 -5.40 10.65 -21.16
C ARG A 132 -5.52 11.02 -19.67
N GLU A 133 -6.47 11.88 -19.31
CA GLU A 133 -6.65 12.30 -17.91
C GLU A 133 -7.12 11.12 -17.06
N HIS A 134 -7.97 10.23 -17.59
CA HIS A 134 -8.41 9.06 -16.84
C HIS A 134 -7.34 7.96 -16.73
N VAL A 135 -6.40 7.87 -17.67
CA VAL A 135 -5.19 7.04 -17.56
C VAL A 135 -4.28 7.58 -16.47
N LEU A 136 -3.99 8.88 -16.47
CA LEU A 136 -3.21 9.52 -15.41
C LEU A 136 -3.89 9.41 -14.04
N SER A 137 -5.22 9.61 -14.00
CA SER A 137 -6.01 9.44 -12.79
C SER A 137 -5.88 8.02 -12.28
N ALA A 138 -6.05 6.99 -13.12
CA ALA A 138 -5.89 5.59 -12.70
C ALA A 138 -4.52 5.32 -12.05
N ALA A 139 -3.45 5.86 -12.62
CA ALA A 139 -2.10 5.72 -12.07
C ALA A 139 -1.95 6.43 -10.72
N TYR A 140 -2.35 7.70 -10.62
CA TYR A 140 -2.24 8.46 -9.37
C TYR A 140 -3.23 8.01 -8.30
N GLU A 141 -4.42 7.54 -8.66
CA GLU A 141 -5.36 6.86 -7.76
C GLU A 141 -4.66 5.66 -7.12
N SER A 142 -4.08 4.77 -7.94
CA SER A 142 -3.37 3.59 -7.46
C SER A 142 -2.16 3.96 -6.59
N MET A 143 -1.38 4.97 -6.99
CA MET A 143 -0.25 5.50 -6.22
C MET A 143 -0.67 6.01 -4.84
N THR A 144 -1.69 6.86 -4.80
CA THR A 144 -2.10 7.53 -3.56
C THR A 144 -2.82 6.59 -2.61
N GLU A 145 -3.58 5.63 -3.13
CA GLU A 145 -4.18 4.56 -2.34
C GLU A 145 -3.10 3.66 -1.70
N ASN A 146 -2.15 3.18 -2.52
CA ASN A 146 -1.07 2.29 -2.08
C ASN A 146 -0.02 2.93 -1.17
N LEU A 147 -0.03 4.26 -0.98
CA LEU A 147 0.73 4.88 0.10
C LEU A 147 0.39 4.23 1.45
N THR A 148 -0.90 3.96 1.69
CA THR A 148 -1.30 3.25 2.92
C THR A 148 -0.88 1.80 2.83
N ASP A 149 -1.38 1.10 1.82
CA ASP A 149 -1.35 -0.36 1.79
C ASP A 149 0.04 -0.94 1.56
N SER A 150 0.83 -0.28 0.72
CA SER A 150 2.14 -0.76 0.30
C SER A 150 3.29 -0.10 1.04
N ILE A 151 3.06 0.85 1.95
CA ILE A 151 4.13 1.55 2.69
C ILE A 151 3.79 1.76 4.16
N VAL A 152 2.75 2.53 4.48
CA VAL A 152 2.47 2.93 5.87
C VAL A 152 2.05 1.73 6.71
N SER A 153 1.21 0.85 6.20
CA SER A 153 0.71 -0.30 6.95
C SER A 153 1.77 -1.36 7.24
N PRO A 154 2.63 -1.80 6.28
CA PRO A 154 3.74 -2.69 6.60
C PRO A 154 4.69 -2.10 7.66
N LEU A 155 5.01 -0.80 7.57
CA LEU A 155 5.85 -0.12 8.57
C LEU A 155 5.18 -0.04 9.94
N PHE A 156 3.88 0.27 9.97
CA PHE A 156 3.09 0.31 11.20
C PHE A 156 3.08 -1.05 11.91
N TYR A 157 2.77 -2.12 11.18
CA TYR A 157 2.75 -3.47 11.74
C TYR A 157 4.14 -4.00 12.10
N PHE A 158 5.20 -3.55 11.41
CA PHE A 158 6.58 -3.75 11.86
C PHE A 158 6.84 -3.09 13.21
N GLY A 159 6.38 -1.85 13.39
CA GLY A 159 6.53 -1.14 14.66
C GLY A 159 5.88 -1.85 15.85
N LEU A 160 4.75 -2.53 15.63
CA LEU A 160 3.99 -3.21 16.67
C LEU A 160 4.45 -4.65 16.94
N PHE A 161 4.70 -5.43 15.89
CA PHE A 161 4.93 -6.88 16.00
C PHE A 161 6.16 -7.35 15.20
N GLY A 162 7.06 -6.44 14.85
CA GLY A 162 8.30 -6.77 14.15
C GLY A 162 8.09 -7.33 12.75
N LEU A 163 9.03 -8.16 12.29
CA LEU A 163 9.02 -8.71 10.93
C LEU A 163 7.77 -9.56 10.70
N SER A 164 7.36 -10.33 11.71
CA SER A 164 6.17 -11.18 11.63
C SER A 164 4.88 -10.36 11.43
N GLY A 165 4.77 -9.19 12.07
CA GLY A 165 3.67 -8.25 11.89
C GLY A 165 3.56 -7.72 10.47
N ALA A 166 4.68 -7.23 9.93
CA ALA A 166 4.74 -6.72 8.56
C ALA A 166 4.38 -7.80 7.53
N ALA A 167 4.87 -9.02 7.72
CA ALA A 167 4.57 -10.16 6.86
C ALA A 167 3.10 -10.58 6.95
N PHE A 168 2.55 -10.68 8.16
CA PHE A 168 1.13 -10.99 8.37
C PHE A 168 0.25 -9.99 7.64
N TYR A 169 0.51 -8.69 7.83
CA TYR A 169 -0.21 -7.63 7.14
C TYR A 169 -0.07 -7.77 5.62
N ARG A 170 1.15 -7.98 5.10
CA ARG A 170 1.36 -8.12 3.65
C ARG A 170 0.57 -9.29 3.07
N ALA A 171 0.44 -10.39 3.80
CA ALA A 171 -0.39 -11.52 3.39
C ALA A 171 -1.87 -11.15 3.34
N VAL A 172 -2.40 -10.48 4.36
CA VAL A 172 -3.78 -9.98 4.38
C VAL A 172 -4.05 -9.09 3.18
N ASN A 173 -3.20 -8.10 2.94
CA ASN A 173 -3.34 -7.17 1.81
C ASN A 173 -3.25 -7.88 0.44
N THR A 174 -2.34 -8.85 0.31
CA THR A 174 -2.23 -9.63 -0.94
C THR A 174 -3.49 -10.47 -1.18
N MET A 175 -4.09 -11.04 -0.12
CA MET A 175 -5.33 -11.79 -0.25
C MET A 175 -6.52 -10.91 -0.62
N ASP A 176 -6.63 -9.69 -0.08
CA ASP A 176 -7.66 -8.74 -0.52
C ASP A 176 -7.48 -8.37 -2.00
N ALA A 177 -6.26 -8.01 -2.42
CA ALA A 177 -5.98 -7.65 -3.81
C ALA A 177 -6.28 -8.78 -4.82
N MET A 178 -6.27 -10.04 -4.39
CA MET A 178 -6.56 -11.20 -5.25
C MET A 178 -8.00 -11.72 -5.13
N LEU A 179 -8.63 -11.60 -3.97
CA LEU A 179 -9.91 -12.23 -3.66
C LEU A 179 -11.04 -11.24 -3.37
N GLY A 180 -10.76 -9.98 -3.06
CA GLY A 180 -11.70 -8.93 -2.65
C GLY A 180 -12.62 -8.39 -3.75
N TYR A 181 -12.81 -9.14 -4.83
CA TYR A 181 -13.65 -8.77 -5.96
C TYR A 181 -15.12 -9.10 -5.72
N ARG A 182 -16.01 -8.29 -6.29
CA ARG A 182 -17.47 -8.48 -6.24
C ARG A 182 -17.97 -9.30 -7.43
N ASP A 183 -17.40 -10.48 -7.60
CA ASP A 183 -17.76 -11.46 -8.63
C ASP A 183 -17.99 -12.83 -7.98
N GLU A 184 -17.71 -13.93 -8.66
CA GLU A 184 -17.78 -15.29 -8.08
C GLU A 184 -16.95 -15.45 -6.79
N ARG A 185 -15.97 -14.57 -6.56
CA ARG A 185 -15.13 -14.53 -5.35
C ARG A 185 -15.80 -13.89 -4.15
N GLU A 186 -16.92 -13.18 -4.31
CA GLU A 186 -17.53 -12.35 -3.24
C GLU A 186 -17.68 -13.10 -1.91
N ARG A 187 -18.09 -14.38 -1.93
CA ARG A 187 -18.27 -15.19 -0.72
C ARG A 187 -16.97 -15.68 -0.11
N LEU A 188 -16.02 -16.12 -0.94
CA LEU A 188 -14.71 -16.63 -0.51
C LEU A 188 -13.81 -15.48 -0.03
N GLY A 189 -13.85 -14.36 -0.75
CA GLY A 189 -13.07 -13.15 -0.49
C GLY A 189 -13.65 -12.21 0.56
N TRP A 190 -14.86 -12.48 1.05
CA TRP A 190 -15.52 -11.61 2.05
C TRP A 190 -14.66 -11.34 3.29
N PHE A 191 -14.06 -12.39 3.86
CA PHE A 191 -13.24 -12.25 5.06
C PHE A 191 -11.91 -11.54 4.82
N PRO A 192 -11.07 -11.92 3.83
CA PRO A 192 -9.82 -11.19 3.59
C PRO A 192 -10.06 -9.71 3.27
N ALA A 193 -11.09 -9.36 2.49
CA ALA A 193 -11.43 -7.97 2.23
C ALA A 193 -11.84 -7.19 3.49
N ARG A 194 -12.63 -7.82 4.38
CA ARG A 194 -13.02 -7.20 5.64
C ARG A 194 -11.86 -7.07 6.62
N LEU A 195 -10.99 -8.05 6.65
CA LEU A 195 -9.79 -8.03 7.49
C LEU A 195 -8.86 -6.93 7.03
N ASP A 196 -8.61 -6.78 5.72
CA ASP A 196 -7.81 -5.69 5.12
C ASP A 196 -8.36 -4.31 5.52
N ASP A 197 -9.67 -4.10 5.34
CA ASP A 197 -10.36 -2.87 5.77
C ASP A 197 -10.12 -2.55 7.26
N VAL A 198 -10.09 -3.56 8.13
CA VAL A 198 -9.86 -3.38 9.56
C VAL A 198 -8.39 -3.09 9.86
N VAL A 199 -7.45 -3.85 9.29
CA VAL A 199 -6.02 -3.68 9.56
C VAL A 199 -5.48 -2.37 8.98
N ASN A 200 -6.07 -1.84 7.91
CA ASN A 200 -5.72 -0.56 7.32
C ASN A 200 -6.38 0.64 8.02
N PHE A 201 -7.27 0.44 8.99
CA PHE A 201 -8.01 1.54 9.63
C PHE A 201 -7.09 2.57 10.30
N ILE A 202 -6.17 2.12 11.16
CA ILE A 202 -5.22 3.02 11.84
C ILE A 202 -4.16 3.53 10.86
N PRO A 203 -3.48 2.67 10.06
CA PRO A 203 -2.50 3.13 9.08
C PRO A 203 -3.00 4.21 8.11
N ALA A 204 -4.23 4.09 7.59
CA ALA A 204 -4.78 5.09 6.68
C ALA A 204 -4.89 6.48 7.32
N ARG A 205 -5.20 6.54 8.62
CA ARG A 205 -5.26 7.81 9.38
C ARG A 205 -3.88 8.38 9.65
N ILE A 206 -2.89 7.51 9.90
CA ILE A 206 -1.48 7.92 10.01
C ILE A 206 -1.00 8.51 8.68
N ALA A 207 -1.31 7.86 7.55
CA ALA A 207 -0.99 8.37 6.21
C ALA A 207 -1.64 9.74 5.96
N GLY A 208 -2.95 9.87 6.25
CA GLY A 208 -3.67 11.13 6.15
C GLY A 208 -3.08 12.24 7.03
N ALA A 209 -2.71 11.93 8.28
CA ALA A 209 -2.09 12.90 9.18
C ALA A 209 -0.70 13.36 8.69
N ALA A 210 0.12 12.43 8.19
CA ALA A 210 1.42 12.76 7.60
C ALA A 210 1.28 13.67 6.37
N LEU A 211 0.28 13.41 5.52
CA LEU A 211 -0.04 14.26 4.37
C LEU A 211 -0.53 15.65 4.80
N LEU A 212 -1.39 15.75 5.81
CA LEU A 212 -1.83 17.03 6.36
C LEU A 212 -0.65 17.83 6.93
N LEU A 213 0.28 17.17 7.63
CA LEU A 213 1.50 17.83 8.13
C LEU A 213 2.36 18.36 6.97
N TYR A 214 2.56 17.54 5.93
CA TYR A 214 3.25 17.98 4.71
C TYR A 214 2.57 19.20 4.07
N PHE A 215 1.25 19.17 3.89
CA PHE A 215 0.53 20.29 3.30
C PHE A 215 0.42 21.51 4.22
N ALA A 216 0.53 21.36 5.53
CA ALA A 216 0.70 22.49 6.45
C ALA A 216 2.01 23.23 6.20
N TYR A 217 3.12 22.49 6.05
CA TYR A 217 4.40 23.06 5.67
C TYR A 217 4.35 23.75 4.29
N ARG A 218 3.56 23.23 3.35
CA ARG A 218 3.35 23.83 2.02
C ARG A 218 2.32 24.96 1.97
N GLY A 219 1.73 25.36 3.11
CA GLY A 219 0.69 26.40 3.16
C GLY A 219 -0.68 25.99 2.57
N ARG A 220 -0.90 24.69 2.31
CA ARG A 220 -2.10 24.12 1.68
C ARG A 220 -2.93 23.26 2.64
N PHE A 221 -2.67 23.30 3.96
CA PHE A 221 -3.40 22.51 4.97
C PHE A 221 -4.91 22.64 4.84
N ARG A 222 -5.42 23.88 4.74
CA ARG A 222 -6.87 24.12 4.68
C ARG A 222 -7.50 23.47 3.45
N ALA A 223 -6.84 23.52 2.29
CA ALA A 223 -7.33 22.91 1.06
C ALA A 223 -7.34 21.38 1.17
N SER A 224 -6.21 20.79 1.61
CA SER A 224 -6.08 19.34 1.85
C SER A 224 -7.13 18.83 2.85
N TYR A 225 -7.28 19.50 3.99
CA TYR A 225 -8.23 19.11 5.03
C TYR A 225 -9.69 19.24 4.58
N THR A 226 -10.02 20.29 3.80
CA THR A 226 -11.38 20.49 3.28
C THR A 226 -11.79 19.34 2.36
N ILE A 227 -10.94 18.98 1.40
CA ILE A 227 -11.21 17.86 0.48
C ILE A 227 -11.19 16.53 1.23
N LEU A 228 -10.25 16.32 2.16
CA LEU A 228 -10.23 15.13 3.00
C LEU A 228 -11.58 14.91 3.71
N ARG A 229 -12.14 15.95 4.32
CA ARG A 229 -13.44 15.84 5.00
C ARG A 229 -14.61 15.64 4.04
N ARG A 230 -14.58 16.31 2.88
CA ARG A 230 -15.67 16.30 1.89
C ARG A 230 -15.72 14.98 1.11
N ASP A 231 -14.55 14.46 0.72
CA ASP A 231 -14.43 13.50 -0.38
C ASP A 231 -13.85 12.14 0.03
N ALA A 232 -13.23 11.98 1.21
CA ALA A 232 -12.58 10.72 1.59
C ALA A 232 -13.52 9.50 1.63
N ARG A 233 -14.84 9.72 1.77
CA ARG A 233 -15.86 8.67 1.77
C ARG A 233 -16.47 8.37 0.39
N LYS A 234 -16.04 9.08 -0.66
CA LYS A 234 -16.56 8.86 -2.02
C LYS A 234 -16.01 7.58 -2.64
N ARG A 235 -14.74 7.24 -2.38
CA ARG A 235 -14.18 5.92 -2.75
C ARG A 235 -14.84 4.85 -1.87
N PRO A 236 -15.31 3.72 -2.45
CA PRO A 236 -15.75 2.58 -1.65
C PRO A 236 -14.69 2.12 -0.63
N GLY A 237 -15.15 1.73 0.55
CA GLY A 237 -14.29 1.37 1.70
C GLY A 237 -14.05 2.55 2.65
N PHE A 238 -13.31 2.31 3.73
CA PHE A 238 -13.10 3.31 4.80
C PHE A 238 -11.73 3.99 4.76
N ASN A 239 -10.78 3.40 4.03
CA ASN A 239 -9.36 3.70 4.17
C ASN A 239 -8.79 4.41 2.94
N GLY A 240 -8.90 3.80 1.76
CA GLY A 240 -8.20 4.27 0.55
C GLY A 240 -8.52 5.72 0.16
N GLY A 241 -9.74 6.21 0.43
CA GLY A 241 -10.10 7.59 0.11
C GLY A 241 -9.40 8.65 0.97
N ILE A 242 -8.81 8.28 2.12
CA ILE A 242 -8.10 9.21 3.02
C ILE A 242 -6.86 9.80 2.35
N PRO A 243 -5.83 9.02 1.95
CA PRO A 243 -4.65 9.57 1.31
C PRO A 243 -4.97 10.23 -0.04
N MET A 244 -5.89 9.64 -0.82
CA MET A 244 -6.36 10.21 -2.09
C MET A 244 -6.91 11.63 -1.90
N ALA A 245 -7.85 11.82 -0.97
CA ALA A 245 -8.51 13.12 -0.77
C ALA A 245 -7.56 14.16 -0.14
N ALA A 246 -6.67 13.74 0.76
CA ALA A 246 -5.65 14.63 1.32
C ALA A 246 -4.70 15.16 0.24
N ILE A 247 -4.23 14.28 -0.67
CA ILE A 247 -3.37 14.67 -1.80
C ILE A 247 -4.15 15.52 -2.81
N ALA A 248 -5.36 15.10 -3.18
CA ALA A 248 -6.17 15.80 -4.16
C ALA A 248 -6.41 17.27 -3.76
N GLY A 249 -6.80 17.52 -2.50
CA GLY A 249 -6.97 18.89 -2.00
C GLY A 249 -5.67 19.64 -1.75
N GLY A 250 -4.62 18.94 -1.30
CA GLY A 250 -3.33 19.57 -1.02
C GLY A 250 -2.66 20.10 -2.30
N VAL A 251 -2.67 19.29 -3.36
CA VAL A 251 -2.09 19.61 -4.67
C VAL A 251 -3.03 20.49 -5.52
N GLY A 252 -4.36 20.32 -5.36
CA GLY A 252 -5.36 21.01 -6.17
C GLY A 252 -5.69 20.26 -7.47
N ILE A 253 -5.90 18.95 -7.37
CA ILE A 253 -6.23 18.07 -8.50
C ILE A 253 -7.56 17.35 -8.26
N ARG A 254 -8.09 16.75 -9.32
CA ARG A 254 -9.22 15.82 -9.26
C ARG A 254 -8.77 14.42 -9.68
N LEU A 255 -9.00 13.44 -8.81
CA LEU A 255 -8.86 12.02 -9.12
C LEU A 255 -10.25 11.45 -9.40
N GLU A 256 -10.41 10.76 -10.52
CA GLU A 256 -11.70 10.31 -11.02
C GLU A 256 -11.68 8.87 -11.56
N LYS A 257 -12.60 8.08 -11.03
CA LYS A 257 -12.99 6.78 -11.59
C LYS A 257 -14.37 6.94 -12.22
N GLN A 258 -14.40 6.96 -13.56
CA GLN A 258 -15.62 7.19 -14.35
C GLN A 258 -16.79 6.35 -13.85
N GLY A 259 -17.93 7.02 -13.60
CA GLY A 259 -19.16 6.38 -13.13
C GLY A 259 -19.14 5.89 -11.68
N ILE A 260 -18.05 6.06 -10.93
CA ILE A 260 -17.95 5.61 -9.53
C ILE A 260 -17.70 6.77 -8.57
N TYR A 261 -16.63 7.55 -8.74
CA TYR A 261 -16.32 8.67 -7.86
C TYR A 261 -15.44 9.74 -8.52
N ALA A 262 -15.49 10.95 -7.96
CA ALA A 262 -14.56 12.03 -8.22
C ALA A 262 -14.14 12.70 -6.90
N ILE A 263 -12.84 12.77 -6.64
CA ILE A 263 -12.22 13.24 -5.39
C ILE A 263 -11.34 14.46 -5.69
N GLY A 264 -11.61 15.57 -5.02
CA GLY A 264 -10.89 16.84 -5.20
C GLY A 264 -11.51 17.77 -6.22
N ASP A 265 -10.84 18.90 -6.43
CA ASP A 265 -11.25 19.98 -7.32
C ASP A 265 -10.11 20.25 -8.33
N PRO A 266 -10.38 20.38 -9.63
CA PRO A 266 -9.35 20.47 -10.66
C PRO A 266 -8.77 21.90 -10.78
N GLU A 267 -7.98 22.34 -9.79
CA GLU A 267 -7.19 23.59 -9.89
C GLU A 267 -6.04 23.44 -10.91
N LYS A 268 -5.51 22.22 -11.04
CA LYS A 268 -4.43 21.81 -11.97
C LYS A 268 -4.81 20.52 -12.70
N SER A 269 -4.23 20.33 -13.90
CA SER A 269 -4.29 19.05 -14.62
C SER A 269 -3.37 18.01 -13.96
N LEU A 270 -3.68 16.72 -14.14
CA LEU A 270 -2.84 15.65 -13.62
C LEU A 270 -1.46 15.62 -14.29
N GLU A 271 -1.39 15.98 -15.57
CA GLU A 271 -0.14 16.10 -16.32
C GLU A 271 0.83 17.09 -15.67
N THR A 272 0.34 18.27 -15.27
CA THR A 272 1.18 19.31 -14.65
C THR A 272 1.49 19.07 -13.17
N ALA A 273 0.66 18.28 -12.48
CA ALA A 273 0.71 18.10 -11.04
C ALA A 273 1.48 16.85 -10.59
N GLY A 274 1.94 16.01 -11.53
CA GLY A 274 2.55 14.72 -11.25
C GLY A 274 3.68 14.74 -10.22
N ASP A 275 4.62 15.69 -10.37
CA ASP A 275 5.75 15.84 -9.44
C ASP A 275 5.32 16.22 -8.03
N GLU A 276 4.26 17.01 -7.88
CA GLU A 276 3.70 17.39 -6.58
C GLU A 276 3.02 16.19 -5.89
N ILE A 277 2.32 15.35 -6.65
CA ILE A 277 1.71 14.10 -6.15
C ILE A 277 2.79 13.16 -5.64
N VAL A 278 3.82 12.90 -6.47
CA VAL A 278 4.94 12.02 -6.13
C VAL A 278 5.69 12.56 -4.91
N SER A 279 5.90 13.88 -4.84
CA SER A 279 6.55 14.53 -3.69
C SER A 279 5.74 14.41 -2.40
N ALA A 280 4.42 14.51 -2.46
CA ALA A 280 3.55 14.34 -1.30
C ALA A 280 3.61 12.90 -0.75
N VAL A 281 3.56 11.90 -1.63
CA VAL A 281 3.71 10.49 -1.27
C VAL A 281 5.09 10.24 -0.63
N ARG A 282 6.17 10.71 -1.26
CA ARG A 282 7.54 10.62 -0.71
C ARG A 282 7.65 11.26 0.67
N ALA A 283 7.12 12.47 0.83
CA ALA A 283 7.17 13.18 2.10
C ALA A 283 6.38 12.45 3.18
N ALA A 284 5.18 11.95 2.88
CA ALA A 284 4.40 11.16 3.82
C ALA A 284 5.13 9.88 4.24
N THR A 285 5.72 9.14 3.29
CA THR A 285 6.56 7.97 3.58
C THR A 285 7.71 8.32 4.53
N LEU A 286 8.45 9.39 4.25
CA LEU A 286 9.56 9.82 5.08
C LEU A 286 9.12 10.28 6.48
N ILE A 287 8.03 11.04 6.58
CA ILE A 287 7.47 11.48 7.87
C ILE A 287 7.11 10.26 8.72
N VAL A 288 6.37 9.30 8.15
CA VAL A 288 5.96 8.08 8.85
C VAL A 288 7.18 7.26 9.27
N ALA A 289 8.13 7.05 8.37
CA ALA A 289 9.36 6.33 8.66
C ALA A 289 10.17 6.98 9.78
N LEU A 290 10.37 8.30 9.75
CA LEU A 290 11.13 9.03 10.75
C LEU A 290 10.45 8.99 12.13
N VAL A 291 9.13 9.18 12.17
CA VAL A 291 8.35 9.07 13.41
C VAL A 291 8.47 7.66 13.99
N LEU A 292 8.36 6.63 13.15
CA LEU A 292 8.52 5.24 13.57
C LEU A 292 9.92 4.95 14.10
N ILE A 293 10.97 5.36 13.36
CA ILE A 293 12.37 5.21 13.75
C ILE A 293 12.61 5.89 15.11
N ALA A 294 12.15 7.12 15.28
CA ALA A 294 12.29 7.86 16.53
C ALA A 294 11.56 7.15 17.68
N ALA A 295 10.33 6.68 17.47
CA ALA A 295 9.57 5.95 18.48
C ALA A 295 10.28 4.64 18.90
N LEU A 296 10.73 3.84 17.93
CA LEU A 296 11.45 2.60 18.19
C LEU A 296 12.79 2.82 18.90
N PHE A 297 13.50 3.90 18.56
CA PHE A 297 14.74 4.29 19.21
C PHE A 297 14.48 4.69 20.67
N LEU A 298 13.53 5.60 20.92
CA LEU A 298 13.20 6.08 22.26
C LEU A 298 12.70 4.98 23.19
N LEU A 299 11.80 4.11 22.70
CA LEU A 299 11.32 2.94 23.46
C LEU A 299 12.47 1.98 23.77
N GLY A 300 13.40 1.79 22.83
CA GLY A 300 14.57 0.95 23.02
C GLY A 300 15.60 1.49 24.01
N THR A 301 15.75 2.82 24.08
CA THR A 301 16.61 3.44 25.09
C THR A 301 15.97 3.40 26.47
N ALA A 302 14.65 3.60 26.57
CA ALA A 302 13.92 3.57 27.83
C ALA A 302 13.83 2.17 28.45
N SER A 303 13.86 1.11 27.64
CA SER A 303 13.87 -0.27 28.15
C SER A 303 15.23 -0.73 28.69
N ASN A 304 16.30 0.02 28.40
CA ASN A 304 17.67 -0.30 28.80
C ASN A 304 18.14 0.49 30.03
N THR A 305 17.30 1.38 30.56
CA THR A 305 17.48 2.14 31.81
C THR A 305 16.63 1.54 32.91
#